data_AF-A0A7D6IWN6-F1
#
_entry.id   AF-A0A7D6IWN6-F1
#
_cell.length_a   1.000
_cell.length_b   1.000
_cell.length_c   1.000
_cell.angle_alpha   90.00
_cell.angle_beta   90.00
_cell.angle_gamma   90.00
#
_symmetry.space_group_name_H-M   'P 1'
#
loop_
_entity.id
_entity.type
_entity.pdbx_description
1 polymer ?
#
loop_
_entity_poly.entity_id
_entity_poly.type
_entity_poly.pdbx_seq_one_letter_code
_entity_poly.pdbx_strand_id
1 'polypeptide(L)'
;MPNTEDALIARAILRDIRHTPQKARRIVDLVRGMRADEALNVLKFAPQAAGSDVYTLLNSAIANAKAKNPAIRDASELWVVEALVDEGRTMKRFRPRAQGRGFRILKRSSHISVAVSDVKATSKDISRTSTKVQTRNPKRAEVSAKGATK
;
A
#
# COMPACT_ATOMS: atom_id res chain seq x y z
N MET A 1 -12.61 5.48 -22.47
CA MET A 1 -12.07 5.51 -21.11
C MET A 1 -10.57 5.73 -21.24
N PRO A 2 -9.94 6.65 -20.48
CA PRO A 2 -8.48 6.77 -20.53
C PRO A 2 -7.85 5.43 -20.15
N ASN A 3 -6.82 5.04 -20.91
CA ASN A 3 -6.17 3.74 -20.78
C ASN A 3 -5.51 3.63 -19.40
N THR A 4 -5.79 2.56 -18.66
CA THR A 4 -5.21 2.26 -17.34
C THR A 4 -3.69 2.04 -17.40
N GLU A 5 -3.09 1.98 -18.59
CA GLU A 5 -1.66 1.69 -18.79
C GLU A 5 -0.75 2.88 -18.51
N ASP A 6 -1.26 4.12 -18.55
CA ASP A 6 -0.50 5.35 -18.28
C ASP A 6 -0.76 5.94 -16.89
N ALA A 7 -1.44 5.21 -16.00
CA ALA A 7 -1.78 5.70 -14.66
C ALA A 7 -0.51 6.03 -13.85
N LEU A 8 -0.43 7.25 -13.34
CA LEU A 8 0.72 7.66 -12.53
C LEU A 8 0.63 6.95 -11.18
N ILE A 9 1.65 6.17 -10.81
CA ILE A 9 1.74 5.56 -9.48
C ILE A 9 2.95 6.13 -8.74
N ALA A 10 2.69 6.82 -7.64
CA ALA A 10 3.70 7.29 -6.70
C ALA A 10 3.58 6.52 -5.38
N ARG A 11 4.72 6.12 -4.83
CA ARG A 11 4.81 5.30 -3.61
C ARG A 11 5.65 6.00 -2.56
N ALA A 12 5.28 5.78 -1.31
CA ALA A 12 6.11 6.13 -0.16
C ALA A 12 6.11 4.96 0.84
N ILE A 13 7.24 4.76 1.51
CA ILE A 13 7.44 3.66 2.46
C ILE A 13 8.06 4.23 3.74
N LEU A 14 7.45 3.90 4.87
CA LEU A 14 7.99 4.18 6.19
C LEU A 14 8.40 2.86 6.86
N ARG A 15 9.68 2.73 7.21
CA ARG A 15 10.27 1.49 7.70
C ARG A 15 10.58 1.56 9.20
N ASP A 16 10.51 0.41 9.87
CA ASP A 16 10.89 0.19 11.27
C ASP A 16 10.18 1.09 12.30
N ILE A 17 8.90 1.37 12.04
CA ILE A 17 8.05 2.13 12.96
C ILE A 17 7.79 1.31 14.22
N ARG A 18 7.79 1.97 15.37
CA ARG A 18 7.54 1.36 16.69
C ARG A 18 6.04 1.19 16.99
N HIS A 19 5.31 0.67 16.02
CA HIS A 19 3.90 0.28 16.15
C HIS A 19 3.70 -1.20 15.83
N THR A 20 2.72 -1.82 16.50
CA THR A 20 2.31 -3.18 16.16
C THR A 20 1.53 -3.16 14.84
N PRO A 21 1.79 -4.09 13.90
CA PRO A 21 1.13 -4.10 12.59
C PRO A 21 -0.40 -4.04 12.68
N GLN A 22 -1.01 -4.76 13.62
CA GLN A 22 -2.46 -4.77 13.81
C GLN A 22 -3.06 -3.40 14.14
N LYS A 23 -2.37 -2.58 14.94
CA LYS A 23 -2.83 -1.23 15.31
C LYS A 23 -2.71 -0.26 14.13
N ALA A 24 -1.63 -0.37 13.35
CA ALA A 24 -1.45 0.43 12.15
C ALA A 24 -2.47 0.07 11.06
N ARG A 25 -2.74 -1.23 10.84
CA ARG A 25 -3.74 -1.72 9.87
C ARG A 25 -5.12 -1.12 10.08
N ARG A 26 -5.56 -1.00 11.35
CA ARG A 26 -6.86 -0.40 11.68
C ARG A 26 -7.07 0.98 11.07
N ILE A 27 -6.02 1.80 11.00
CA ILE A 27 -6.11 3.16 10.41
C ILE A 27 -5.92 3.10 8.90
N VAL A 28 -4.95 2.32 8.44
CA VAL A 28 -4.62 2.18 7.02
C VAL A 28 -5.81 1.64 6.21
N ASP A 29 -6.60 0.74 6.80
CA ASP A 29 -7.79 0.20 6.15
C ASP A 29 -8.93 1.23 6.04
N LEU A 30 -8.97 2.27 6.89
CA LEU A 30 -9.97 3.35 6.78
C LEU A 30 -9.72 4.24 5.57
N VAL A 31 -8.46 4.53 5.25
CA VAL A 31 -8.08 5.48 4.19
C VAL A 31 -7.92 4.84 2.82
N ARG A 32 -8.02 3.51 2.74
CA ARG A 32 -7.85 2.76 1.49
C ARG A 32 -8.99 3.08 0.52
N GLY A 33 -8.65 3.54 -0.69
CA GLY A 33 -9.62 3.88 -1.73
C GLY A 33 -10.31 5.23 -1.57
N MET A 34 -9.94 6.01 -0.55
CA MET A 34 -10.36 7.41 -0.39
C MET A 34 -9.54 8.34 -1.29
N ARG A 35 -10.05 9.55 -1.53
CA ARG A 35 -9.25 10.63 -2.10
C ARG A 35 -8.20 11.08 -1.10
N ALA A 36 -7.05 11.57 -1.58
CA ALA A 36 -5.92 11.86 -0.71
C ALA A 36 -6.18 13.06 0.23
N ASP A 37 -6.96 14.04 -0.20
CA ASP A 37 -7.44 15.17 0.61
C ASP A 37 -8.34 14.73 1.77
N GLU A 38 -9.34 13.90 1.48
CA GLU A 38 -10.23 13.33 2.50
C GLU A 38 -9.46 12.44 3.48
N ALA A 39 -8.54 11.61 2.96
CA ALA A 39 -7.69 10.77 3.79
C ALA A 39 -6.80 11.59 4.73
N LEU A 40 -6.22 12.72 4.27
CA LEU A 40 -5.45 13.61 5.14
C LEU A 40 -6.29 14.17 6.29
N ASN A 41 -7.54 14.55 6.02
CA ASN A 41 -8.46 15.05 7.05
C ASN A 41 -8.80 13.95 8.08
N VAL A 42 -9.13 12.75 7.61
CA VAL A 42 -9.42 11.61 8.50
C VAL A 42 -8.22 11.27 9.37
N LEU A 43 -7.01 11.23 8.80
CA LEU A 43 -5.79 10.92 9.53
C LEU A 43 -5.40 11.99 10.55
N LYS A 44 -5.64 13.26 10.23
CA LYS A 44 -5.33 14.39 11.12
C LYS A 44 -6.13 14.35 12.43
N PHE A 45 -7.39 13.90 12.36
CA PHE A 45 -8.28 13.82 13.53
C PHE A 45 -8.47 12.39 14.06
N ALA A 46 -7.71 11.43 13.54
CA ALA A 46 -7.79 10.06 14.02
C ALA A 46 -7.29 9.97 15.49
N PRO A 47 -8.04 9.36 16.40
CA PRO A 47 -7.64 9.26 17.82
C PRO A 47 -6.50 8.26 18.07
N GLN A 48 -6.03 7.58 17.03
CA GLN A 48 -5.07 6.50 17.12
C GLN A 48 -3.65 7.04 16.88
N ALA A 49 -2.69 6.62 17.71
CA ALA A 49 -1.31 7.11 17.63
C ALA A 49 -0.63 6.89 16.27
N ALA A 50 -0.95 5.79 15.56
CA ALA A 50 -0.38 5.54 14.24
C ALA A 50 -0.90 6.52 13.16
N GLY A 51 -1.90 7.36 13.46
CA GLY A 51 -2.47 8.33 12.53
C GLY A 51 -1.47 9.41 12.11
N SER A 52 -0.64 9.90 13.05
CA SER A 52 0.39 10.91 12.76
C SER A 52 1.46 10.41 11.79
N ASP A 53 1.85 9.14 11.95
CA ASP A 53 2.86 8.50 11.10
C ASP A 53 2.32 8.31 9.68
N VAL A 54 1.09 7.81 9.56
CA VAL A 54 0.44 7.61 8.26
C VAL A 54 0.12 8.95 7.57
N TYR A 55 -0.23 10.00 8.33
CA TYR A 55 -0.43 11.35 7.80
C TYR A 55 0.84 11.90 7.15
N THR A 56 1.98 11.77 7.85
CA THR A 56 3.28 12.22 7.32
C THR A 56 3.68 11.41 6.09
N LEU A 57 3.43 10.10 6.11
CA LEU A 57 3.70 9.21 4.98
C LEU A 57 2.84 9.56 3.75
N LEU A 58 1.56 9.86 3.94
CA LEU A 58 0.66 10.24 2.83
C LEU A 58 1.08 11.56 2.20
N ASN A 59 1.46 12.56 3.01
CA ASN A 59 2.04 13.81 2.49
C ASN A 59 3.30 13.57 1.66
N SER A 60 4.17 12.66 2.09
CA SER A 60 5.35 12.26 1.31
C SER A 60 4.96 11.58 -0.01
N ALA A 61 3.93 10.72 -0.03
CA ALA A 61 3.44 10.10 -1.25
C ALA A 61 2.87 11.13 -2.25
N ILE A 62 2.12 12.12 -1.76
CA ILE A 62 1.61 13.23 -2.57
C ILE A 62 2.76 14.06 -3.13
N ALA A 63 3.77 14.39 -2.32
CA ALA A 63 4.95 15.12 -2.80
C ALA A 63 5.69 14.35 -3.90
N ASN A 64 5.85 13.03 -3.75
CA ASN A 64 6.44 12.17 -4.76
C ASN A 64 5.59 12.13 -6.06
N ALA A 65 4.26 12.18 -5.95
CA ALA A 65 3.37 12.26 -7.10
C ALA A 65 3.55 13.59 -7.86
N LYS A 66 3.57 14.72 -7.14
CA LYS A 66 3.82 16.05 -7.71
C LYS A 66 5.19 16.16 -8.39
N ALA A 67 6.21 15.54 -7.80
CA ALA A 67 7.55 15.51 -8.40
C ALA A 67 7.60 14.71 -9.71
N LYS A 68 6.79 13.65 -9.86
CA LYS A 68 6.71 12.87 -11.10
C LYS A 68 5.86 13.53 -12.18
N ASN A 69 4.76 14.15 -11.81
CA ASN A 69 3.89 14.87 -12.72
C ASN A 69 3.57 16.28 -12.17
N PRO A 70 4.24 17.32 -12.66
CA PRO A 70 4.03 18.69 -12.20
C PRO A 70 2.66 19.27 -12.60
N ALA A 71 1.88 18.59 -13.46
CA ALA A 71 0.52 19.00 -13.77
C ALA A 71 -0.43 18.83 -12.57
N ILE A 72 -0.09 17.95 -11.62
CA ILE A 72 -0.90 17.68 -10.42
C ILE A 72 -0.73 18.84 -9.45
N ARG A 73 -1.78 19.64 -9.27
CA ARG A 73 -1.73 20.82 -8.40
C ARG A 73 -2.22 20.49 -7.01
N ASP A 74 -3.33 19.79 -6.92
CA ASP A 74 -4.02 19.53 -5.66
C ASP A 74 -3.97 18.07 -5.22
N ALA A 75 -4.10 17.83 -3.92
CA ALA A 75 -4.18 16.48 -3.34
C ALA A 75 -5.50 15.78 -3.71
N SER A 76 -6.55 16.55 -3.99
CA SER A 76 -7.87 16.02 -4.36
C SER A 76 -7.85 15.23 -5.67
N GLU A 77 -6.91 15.52 -6.58
CA GLU A 77 -6.73 14.80 -7.85
C GLU A 77 -6.18 13.37 -7.64
N LEU A 78 -5.67 13.06 -6.45
CA LEU A 78 -5.05 11.79 -6.14
C LEU A 78 -5.97 10.87 -5.30
N TRP A 79 -5.85 9.59 -5.56
CA TRP A 79 -6.53 8.49 -4.88
C TRP A 79 -5.53 7.58 -4.18
N VAL A 80 -5.88 7.11 -2.99
CA VAL A 80 -5.10 6.08 -2.28
C VAL A 80 -5.42 4.71 -2.87
N VAL A 81 -4.57 4.25 -3.78
CA VAL A 81 -4.76 2.98 -4.52
C VAL A 81 -4.32 1.77 -3.71
N GLU A 82 -3.21 1.91 -2.99
CA GLU A 82 -2.59 0.83 -2.24
C GLU A 82 -2.16 1.34 -0.88
N ALA A 83 -2.51 0.61 0.18
CA ALA A 83 -2.08 0.93 1.52
C ALA A 83 -1.88 -0.38 2.28
N LEU A 84 -0.63 -0.71 2.59
CA LEU A 84 -0.23 -1.98 3.18
C LEU A 84 0.59 -1.76 4.44
N VAL A 85 0.51 -2.76 5.33
CA VAL A 85 1.26 -2.79 6.59
C VAL A 85 1.83 -4.18 6.79
N ASP A 86 3.15 -4.25 6.75
CA ASP A 86 3.92 -5.47 6.96
C ASP A 86 4.51 -5.50 8.36
N GLU A 87 4.82 -6.71 8.82
CA GLU A 87 5.55 -6.91 10.07
C GLU A 87 7.03 -6.58 9.87
N GLY A 88 7.60 -5.83 10.83
CA GLY A 88 9.02 -5.53 10.88
C GLY A 88 9.78 -6.36 11.91
N ARG A 89 10.99 -5.93 12.24
CA ARG A 89 11.84 -6.60 13.24
C ARG A 89 11.19 -6.65 14.63
N THR A 90 10.93 -7.86 15.11
CA THR A 90 10.42 -8.07 16.47
C THR A 90 11.54 -8.24 17.49
N MET A 91 11.64 -7.31 18.45
CA MET A 91 12.54 -7.42 19.59
C MET A 91 11.94 -8.29 20.71
N LYS A 92 12.71 -9.26 21.19
CA LYS A 92 12.33 -10.13 22.32
C LYS A 92 12.80 -9.50 23.64
N ARG A 93 11.93 -9.44 24.64
CA ARG A 93 12.24 -9.02 26.02
C ARG A 93 11.67 -10.05 26.99
N PHE A 94 12.29 -10.20 28.14
CA PHE A 94 11.84 -11.09 29.21
C PHE A 94 11.15 -10.29 30.30
N ARG A 95 10.08 -10.83 30.87
CA ARG A 95 9.41 -10.28 32.05
C ARG A 95 9.31 -11.37 33.12
N PRO A 96 9.90 -11.16 34.31
CA PRO A 96 9.78 -12.11 35.41
C PRO A 96 8.33 -12.19 35.89
N ARG A 97 7.93 -13.37 36.35
CA ARG A 97 6.61 -13.70 36.92
C ARG A 97 6.77 -14.59 38.16
N ALA A 98 5.66 -14.79 38.87
CA ALA A 98 5.62 -15.62 40.07
C ALA A 98 6.19 -17.03 39.83
N GLN A 99 6.73 -17.65 40.88
CA GLN A 99 7.34 -18.99 40.87
C GLN A 99 8.53 -19.13 39.89
N GLY A 100 9.36 -18.09 39.76
CA GLY A 100 10.53 -18.12 38.86
C GLY A 100 10.18 -18.19 37.36
N ARG A 101 8.89 -18.02 37.00
CA ARG A 101 8.44 -18.13 35.61
C ARG A 101 8.87 -16.93 34.78
N GLY A 102 9.12 -17.19 33.51
CA GLY A 102 9.67 -16.24 32.58
C GLY A 102 8.84 -16.02 31.33
N PHE A 103 8.12 -14.90 31.24
CA PHE A 103 7.27 -14.63 30.08
C PHE A 103 7.97 -13.73 29.08
N ARG A 104 7.71 -13.97 27.79
CA ARG A 104 8.28 -13.18 26.70
C ARG A 104 7.35 -12.03 26.33
N ILE A 105 7.91 -10.84 26.21
CA ILE A 105 7.25 -9.66 25.64
C ILE A 105 7.86 -9.40 24.26
N LEU A 106 6.99 -9.32 23.25
CA LEU A 106 7.38 -9.00 21.88
C LEU A 106 7.17 -7.50 21.63
N LYS A 107 8.27 -6.81 21.34
CA LYS A 107 8.29 -5.39 20.99
C LYS A 107 8.33 -5.26 19.46
N ARG A 108 7.19 -5.57 18.83
CA ARG A 108 7.02 -5.60 17.36
C ARG A 108 7.23 -4.22 16.74
N SER A 109 7.71 -4.18 15.50
CA SER A 109 7.68 -3.02 14.61
C SER A 109 6.87 -3.34 13.36
N SER A 110 6.63 -2.32 12.53
CA SER A 110 5.94 -2.44 11.26
C SER A 110 6.61 -1.63 10.16
N HIS A 111 6.39 -2.05 8.93
CA HIS A 111 6.66 -1.25 7.72
C HIS A 111 5.32 -0.86 7.11
N ILE A 112 5.14 0.41 6.78
CA ILE A 112 3.91 0.92 6.15
C ILE A 112 4.26 1.40 4.75
N SER A 113 3.49 0.98 3.76
CA SER A 113 3.61 1.46 2.38
C SER A 113 2.29 2.02 1.90
N VAL A 114 2.37 3.15 1.21
CA VAL A 114 1.21 3.83 0.62
C VAL A 114 1.54 4.17 -0.83
N ALA A 115 0.61 3.89 -1.74
CA ALA A 115 0.65 4.30 -3.13
C ALA A 115 -0.55 5.19 -3.46
N VAL A 116 -0.27 6.28 -4.17
CA VAL A 116 -1.26 7.21 -4.69
C VAL A 116 -1.24 7.21 -6.22
N SER A 117 -2.39 7.45 -6.82
CA SER A 117 -2.56 7.56 -8.27
C SER A 117 -3.62 8.58 -8.62
N ASP A 118 -3.55 9.12 -9.83
CA ASP A 118 -4.57 9.98 -10.43
C ASP A 118 -5.87 9.20 -10.74
N VAL A 119 -5.76 7.93 -11.08
CA VAL A 119 -6.91 7.07 -11.37
C VAL A 119 -7.39 6.35 -10.12
N LYS A 120 -8.71 6.36 -9.90
CA LYS A 120 -9.38 5.50 -8.90
C LYS A 120 -9.37 4.04 -9.36
N ALA A 121 -8.22 3.38 -9.25
CA ALA A 121 -8.08 1.95 -9.46
C ALA A 121 -7.79 1.26 -8.13
N THR A 122 -8.41 0.12 -7.85
CA THR A 122 -8.03 -0.68 -6.67
C THR A 122 -6.89 -1.62 -7.07
N SER A 123 -5.94 -1.89 -6.17
CA SER A 123 -4.80 -2.80 -6.44
C SER A 123 -5.20 -4.19 -6.99
N LYS A 124 -6.39 -4.70 -6.63
CA LYS A 124 -6.98 -5.94 -7.20
C LYS A 124 -7.30 -5.84 -8.69
N ASP A 125 -7.68 -4.68 -9.19
CA ASP A 125 -8.05 -4.48 -10.59
C ASP A 125 -6.79 -4.32 -11.46
N ILE A 126 -5.73 -3.73 -10.90
CA ILE A 126 -4.41 -3.63 -11.52
C ILE A 126 -3.78 -5.02 -11.69
N SER A 127 -3.84 -5.88 -10.67
CA SER A 127 -3.27 -7.24 -10.73
C SER A 127 -4.07 -8.21 -11.63
N ARG A 128 -5.39 -8.04 -11.73
CA ARG A 128 -6.23 -8.80 -12.67
C ARG A 128 -5.90 -8.44 -14.12
N THR A 129 -5.66 -7.16 -14.39
CA THR A 129 -5.33 -6.67 -15.74
C THR A 129 -3.97 -7.19 -16.18
N SER A 130 -2.95 -7.12 -15.32
CA SER A 130 -1.61 -7.66 -15.64
C SER A 130 -1.61 -9.18 -15.89
N THR A 131 -2.37 -9.95 -15.12
CA THR A 131 -2.50 -11.42 -15.30
C THR A 131 -3.18 -11.77 -16.64
N LYS A 132 -4.17 -10.96 -17.06
CA LYS A 132 -4.90 -11.14 -18.32
C LYS A 132 -4.09 -10.74 -19.56
N VAL A 133 -3.17 -9.78 -19.42
CA VAL A 133 -2.24 -9.36 -20.49
C VAL A 133 -1.12 -10.40 -20.69
N GLN A 134 -0.57 -10.98 -19.61
CA GLN A 134 0.50 -11.99 -19.72
C GLN A 134 0.05 -13.33 -20.32
N THR A 135 -1.23 -13.71 -20.16
CA THR A 135 -1.79 -14.95 -20.74
C THR A 135 -2.14 -14.86 -22.22
N ARG A 136 -2.05 -13.66 -22.83
CA ARG A 136 -2.26 -13.40 -24.26
C ARG A 136 -0.94 -13.42 -25.05
N ASN A 137 -0.03 -14.35 -24.77
CA ASN A 137 1.16 -14.49 -25.61
C ASN A 137 0.74 -15.08 -26.98
N PRO A 138 0.83 -14.34 -28.10
CA PRO A 138 0.36 -14.82 -29.40
C PRO A 138 1.22 -15.98 -29.95
N LYS A 139 2.45 -16.15 -29.46
CA LYS A 139 3.41 -17.16 -29.95
C LYS A 139 3.04 -18.62 -29.65
N ARG A 140 2.02 -18.90 -28.83
CA ARG A 140 1.56 -20.29 -28.57
C ARG A 140 0.35 -20.71 -29.40
N ALA A 141 -0.34 -19.78 -30.06
CA ALA A 141 -1.51 -20.07 -30.89
C ALA A 141 -1.15 -20.63 -32.29
N GLU A 142 0.05 -20.34 -32.80
CA GLU A 142 0.48 -20.82 -34.14
C GLU A 142 1.07 -22.24 -34.12
N VAL A 143 1.54 -22.73 -32.97
CA VAL A 143 2.17 -24.06 -32.87
C VAL A 143 1.13 -25.18 -32.77
N SER A 144 -0.07 -24.92 -32.26
CA SER A 144 -1.16 -25.91 -32.25
C SER A 144 -1.92 -26.04 -33.57
N ALA A 145 -1.78 -25.06 -34.48
CA ALA A 145 -2.41 -25.11 -35.81
C ALA A 145 -1.56 -25.84 -36.86
N LYS A 146 -0.24 -25.96 -36.66
CA LYS A 146 0.66 -26.70 -37.57
C LYS A 146 0.83 -28.19 -37.25
N GLY A 147 0.30 -28.67 -36.12
CA GLY A 147 0.32 -30.09 -35.73
C GLY A 147 -0.91 -30.91 -36.15
N ALA A 148 -1.83 -30.32 -36.91
CA ALA A 148 -3.13 -30.92 -37.24
C ALA A 148 -3.39 -31.05 -38.75
N THR A 149 -2.35 -31.28 -39.56
CA THR A 149 -2.49 -31.65 -40.97
C THR A 149 -1.66 -32.89 -41.29
N LYS A 150 -2.42 -33.98 -41.52
CA LYS A 150 -2.17 -35.28 -42.18
C LYS A 150 -0.73 -35.74 -42.42
#